data_AF-A0A0S7F1Z5-F1
#
_entry.id   AF-A0A0S7F1Z5-F1
#
_cell.length_a   1.000
_cell.length_b   1.000
_cell.length_c   1.000
_cell.angle_alpha   90.00
_cell.angle_beta   90.00
_cell.angle_gamma   90.00
#
_symmetry.space_group_name_H-M   'P 1'
#
loop_
_entity.id
_entity.type
_entity.pdbx_description
1 polymer ?
#
loop_
_entity_poly.entity_id
_entity_poly.type
_entity_poly.pdbx_seq_one_letter_code
_entity_poly.pdbx_strand_id
1 'polypeptide(L)'
;MTIPVPPLSGEGLTNGYKGDSTPCLRLLCSITGGTSPAQWEDITGTTPLTFVKDSVSFTTNVSARFWLADCHQIPETVSLATQLYRELICVPYMAKFVVFAKMNDPVESSLRCFCMTDDKVDKTLEQQENFEEVARSKDIEVLEGRPIYVDCYGNLAPLTKAGQQLVLNFYAFKENRLPFCVKVRDPSQEPCGRLTFLKECRPTKGLPQTAVCNLNITLPAVKKESESDAEDETEKPDRRHTFASLALRKRYSYLTEPAQSPQSPCERTDVRMAIVADHLGLSWTELARELNFSVEEINFIRVENPNSLTAQSFMLLKKWVHRDGKNATTDALTAVLTKINRLDIVTLLEGPIFDYGDHSIENGNVFCV
;
A
#
# COMPACT_ATOMS: atom_id res chain seq x y z
N MET A 1 35.48 -31.20 -3.59
CA MET A 1 35.03 -29.95 -2.95
C MET A 1 35.93 -29.68 -1.77
N THR A 2 36.23 -28.41 -1.49
CA THR A 2 36.97 -27.98 -0.29
C THR A 2 36.23 -26.80 0.34
N ILE A 3 35.86 -26.92 1.61
CA ILE A 3 35.06 -25.93 2.35
C ILE A 3 35.80 -25.59 3.65
N PRO A 4 35.94 -24.31 4.03
CA PRO A 4 36.54 -23.94 5.32
C PRO A 4 35.73 -24.48 6.50
N VAL A 5 36.42 -24.90 7.55
CA VAL A 5 35.76 -25.39 8.77
C VAL A 5 35.10 -24.20 9.49
N PRO A 6 33.84 -24.31 9.94
CA PRO A 6 33.24 -23.26 10.76
C PRO A 6 34.03 -23.07 12.07
N PRO A 7 34.03 -21.85 12.64
CA PRO A 7 34.66 -21.61 13.94
C PRO A 7 34.02 -22.49 15.02
N LEU A 8 34.82 -22.92 15.99
CA LEU A 8 34.37 -23.78 17.10
C LEU A 8 33.29 -23.07 17.93
N SER A 9 32.27 -23.83 18.29
CA SER A 9 31.21 -23.35 19.21
C SER A 9 31.73 -23.35 20.66
N GLY A 10 32.24 -22.22 21.16
CA GLY A 10 32.60 -22.00 22.57
C GLY A 10 33.96 -21.32 22.79
N GLU A 11 33.99 -20.27 23.62
CA GLU A 11 35.25 -19.64 24.04
C GLU A 11 36.10 -20.63 24.86
N GLY A 12 37.30 -20.96 24.39
CA GLY A 12 38.37 -21.51 25.24
C GLY A 12 38.75 -22.98 25.10
N LEU A 13 38.27 -23.75 24.12
CA LEU A 13 38.82 -25.10 23.87
C LEU A 13 39.98 -25.08 22.86
N THR A 14 41.18 -25.34 23.39
CA THR A 14 42.42 -25.50 22.61
C THR A 14 42.40 -26.75 21.74
N ASN A 15 42.70 -26.57 20.44
CA ASN A 15 43.20 -27.54 19.45
C ASN A 15 42.74 -29.00 19.57
N GLY A 16 41.66 -29.33 18.85
CA GLY A 16 41.35 -30.69 18.40
C GLY A 16 41.70 -30.97 16.93
N TYR A 17 42.23 -30.00 16.17
CA TYR A 17 42.49 -30.12 14.72
C TYR A 17 43.73 -30.96 14.35
N LYS A 18 44.16 -31.88 15.22
CA LYS A 18 45.23 -32.84 14.93
C LYS A 18 44.67 -34.26 15.02
N GLY A 19 44.04 -34.69 13.93
CA GLY A 19 43.96 -36.11 13.58
C GLY A 19 42.84 -36.94 14.18
N ASP A 20 41.94 -36.37 14.99
CA ASP A 20 40.78 -37.11 15.49
C ASP A 20 39.45 -36.48 15.05
N SER A 21 38.50 -37.35 14.73
CA SER A 21 37.15 -37.01 14.29
C SER A 21 36.54 -35.95 15.20
N THR A 22 36.29 -34.74 14.69
CA THR A 22 35.48 -33.74 15.40
C THR A 22 34.05 -34.27 15.48
N PRO A 23 33.57 -34.76 16.64
CA PRO A 23 32.31 -35.51 16.70
C PRO A 23 31.09 -34.62 16.39
N CYS A 24 31.25 -33.30 16.50
CA CYS A 24 30.21 -32.30 16.33
C CYS A 24 30.15 -31.71 14.91
N LEU A 25 31.16 -31.93 14.07
CA LEU A 25 31.15 -31.42 12.69
C LEU A 25 30.28 -32.30 11.79
N ARG A 26 29.38 -31.65 11.05
CA ARG A 26 28.42 -32.28 10.15
C ARG A 26 28.52 -31.69 8.76
N LEU A 27 28.54 -32.57 7.76
CA LEU A 27 28.39 -32.21 6.35
C LEU A 27 26.93 -32.38 5.95
N LEU A 28 26.27 -31.26 5.71
CA LEU A 28 24.92 -31.21 5.18
C LEU A 28 24.92 -31.08 3.66
N CYS A 29 23.96 -31.73 3.01
CA CYS A 29 23.76 -31.68 1.57
C CYS A 29 22.31 -31.37 1.23
N SER A 30 22.11 -30.59 0.16
CA SER A 30 20.80 -30.42 -0.48
C SER A 30 20.90 -30.58 -1.99
N ILE A 31 20.26 -31.63 -2.51
CA ILE A 31 20.24 -31.97 -3.94
C ILE A 31 19.06 -31.33 -4.70
N THR A 32 18.22 -30.54 -4.03
CA THR A 32 17.02 -29.98 -4.66
C THR A 32 17.39 -28.98 -5.77
N GLY A 33 16.75 -29.14 -6.93
CA GLY A 33 17.01 -28.35 -8.12
C GLY A 33 15.95 -27.29 -8.42
N GLY A 34 16.28 -26.38 -9.34
CA GLY A 34 15.36 -25.34 -9.82
C GLY A 34 14.89 -24.37 -8.73
N THR A 35 13.59 -24.12 -8.67
CA THR A 35 12.94 -23.19 -7.73
C THR A 35 12.40 -23.87 -6.47
N SER A 36 12.60 -25.19 -6.33
CA SER A 36 12.15 -25.92 -5.14
C SER A 36 12.98 -25.52 -3.91
N PRO A 37 12.35 -25.41 -2.72
CA PRO A 37 13.07 -25.12 -1.48
C PRO A 37 14.19 -26.13 -1.20
N ALA A 38 15.27 -25.68 -0.56
CA ALA A 38 16.34 -26.58 -0.12
C ALA A 38 15.83 -27.54 0.97
N GLN A 39 16.16 -28.81 0.81
CA GLN A 39 15.97 -29.86 1.83
C GLN A 39 17.35 -30.35 2.25
N TRP A 40 17.66 -30.23 3.54
CA TRP A 40 18.97 -30.56 4.09
C TRP A 40 19.00 -31.97 4.67
N GLU A 41 20.06 -32.71 4.36
CA GLU A 41 20.33 -34.05 4.90
C GLU A 41 21.76 -34.12 5.43
N ASP A 42 21.97 -34.83 6.54
CA ASP A 42 23.30 -35.13 7.07
C ASP A 42 23.91 -36.32 6.31
N ILE A 43 24.99 -36.06 5.57
CA ILE A 43 25.72 -37.06 4.78
C ILE A 43 27.11 -37.36 5.35
N THR A 44 27.38 -36.95 6.58
CA THR A 44 28.69 -37.12 7.24
C THR A 44 29.09 -38.60 7.31
N GLY A 45 28.13 -39.49 7.59
CA GLY A 45 28.38 -40.93 7.73
C GLY A 45 28.68 -41.65 6.41
N THR A 46 28.30 -41.08 5.26
CA THR A 46 28.48 -41.68 3.94
C THR A 46 29.55 -40.99 3.10
N THR A 47 30.12 -39.90 3.60
CA THR A 47 31.07 -39.05 2.86
C THR A 47 32.39 -38.96 3.62
N PRO A 48 33.47 -39.59 3.12
CA PRO A 48 34.79 -39.46 3.74
C PRO A 48 35.27 -38.01 3.74
N LEU A 49 35.59 -37.49 4.93
CA LEU A 49 36.09 -36.14 5.13
C LEU A 49 37.60 -36.15 5.36
N THR A 50 38.34 -35.41 4.54
CA THR A 50 39.80 -35.22 4.69
C THR A 50 40.08 -33.82 5.19
N PHE A 51 40.73 -33.71 6.34
CA PHE A 51 41.09 -32.42 6.94
C PHE A 51 42.44 -31.95 6.41
N VAL A 52 42.47 -30.74 5.85
CA VAL A 52 43.68 -30.09 5.35
C VAL A 52 43.70 -28.66 5.86
N LYS A 53 44.56 -28.39 6.86
CA LYS A 53 44.59 -27.12 7.59
C LYS A 53 43.19 -26.81 8.17
N ASP A 54 42.66 -25.61 7.91
CA ASP A 54 41.36 -25.13 8.38
C ASP A 54 40.22 -25.42 7.38
N SER A 55 40.31 -26.52 6.64
CA SER A 55 39.34 -26.88 5.60
C SER A 55 39.09 -28.38 5.56
N VAL A 56 37.88 -28.74 5.11
CA VAL A 56 37.48 -30.12 4.82
C VAL A 56 37.41 -30.32 3.32
N SER A 57 38.07 -31.36 2.84
CA SER A 57 38.00 -31.84 1.47
C SER A 57 37.24 -33.16 1.38
N PHE A 58 36.36 -33.26 0.39
CA PHE A 58 35.56 -34.45 0.11
C PHE A 58 35.21 -34.55 -1.38
N THR A 59 34.82 -35.74 -1.82
CA THR A 59 34.38 -36.02 -3.20
C THR A 59 32.86 -36.13 -3.28
N THR A 60 32.27 -35.68 -4.39
CA THR A 60 30.85 -35.84 -4.70
C THR A 60 30.69 -36.18 -6.17
N ASN A 61 29.71 -37.03 -6.49
CA ASN A 61 29.34 -37.37 -7.87
C ASN A 61 28.14 -36.54 -8.36
N VAL A 62 27.54 -35.73 -7.49
CA VAL A 62 26.38 -34.89 -7.80
C VAL A 62 26.70 -33.41 -7.56
N SER A 63 26.14 -32.54 -8.39
CA SER A 63 26.12 -31.10 -8.15
C SER A 63 25.00 -30.77 -7.17
N ALA A 64 25.35 -30.28 -5.98
CA ALA A 64 24.42 -30.00 -4.90
C ALA A 64 24.90 -28.81 -4.06
N ARG A 65 24.07 -28.35 -3.12
CA ARG A 65 24.49 -27.40 -2.09
C ARG A 65 25.11 -28.19 -0.94
N PHE A 66 26.25 -27.74 -0.45
CA PHE A 66 26.95 -28.34 0.68
C PHE A 66 27.17 -27.31 1.78
N TRP A 67 27.00 -27.70 3.03
CA TRP A 67 27.19 -26.82 4.18
C TRP A 67 27.83 -27.58 5.34
N LEU A 68 28.92 -27.06 5.89
CA LEU A 68 29.50 -27.56 7.13
C LEU A 68 28.86 -26.86 8.32
N ALA A 69 28.39 -27.65 9.28
CA ALA A 69 27.84 -27.18 10.53
C ALA A 69 28.58 -27.85 11.70
N ASP A 70 29.10 -27.07 12.63
CA ASP A 70 29.64 -27.60 13.89
C ASP A 70 28.58 -27.41 14.99
N CYS A 71 27.96 -28.52 15.41
CA CYS A 71 26.86 -28.52 16.36
C CYS A 71 27.01 -29.64 17.40
N HIS A 72 27.02 -29.26 18.68
CA HIS A 72 27.10 -30.22 19.79
C HIS A 72 25.84 -31.10 19.88
N GLN A 73 24.66 -30.54 19.57
CA GLN A 73 23.39 -31.26 19.50
C GLN A 73 23.18 -31.85 18.11
N ILE A 74 23.98 -32.86 17.78
CA ILE A 74 24.00 -33.52 16.46
C ILE A 74 22.60 -33.79 15.87
N PRO A 75 21.62 -34.36 16.60
CA PRO A 75 20.29 -34.65 16.04
C PRO A 75 19.51 -33.42 15.59
N GLU A 76 19.82 -32.24 16.13
CA GLU A 76 19.12 -30.98 15.82
C GLU A 76 19.76 -30.23 14.64
N THR A 77 20.95 -30.63 14.19
CA THR A 77 21.75 -29.90 13.20
C THR A 77 20.98 -29.57 11.93
N VAL A 78 20.25 -30.54 11.36
CA VAL A 78 19.45 -30.34 10.14
C VAL A 78 18.29 -29.35 10.37
N SER A 79 17.63 -29.42 11.53
CA SER A 79 16.54 -28.51 11.90
C SER A 79 17.04 -27.07 12.03
N LEU A 80 18.14 -26.88 12.77
CA LEU A 80 18.79 -25.59 12.97
C LEU A 80 19.30 -25.00 11.65
N ALA A 81 19.97 -25.81 10.83
CA ALA A 81 20.43 -25.37 9.51
C ALA A 81 19.26 -25.00 8.60
N THR A 82 18.14 -25.73 8.67
CA THR A 82 16.93 -25.39 7.91
C THR A 82 16.34 -24.04 8.34
N GLN A 83 16.28 -23.78 9.64
CA GLN A 83 15.81 -22.49 10.18
C GLN A 83 16.72 -21.34 9.74
N LEU A 84 18.03 -21.51 9.91
CA LEU A 84 19.03 -20.51 9.52
C LEU A 84 19.04 -20.28 8.01
N TYR A 85 18.93 -21.34 7.20
CA TYR A 85 18.87 -21.20 5.74
C TYR A 85 17.68 -20.36 5.29
N ARG A 86 16.50 -20.54 5.91
CA ARG A 86 15.31 -19.73 5.61
C ARG A 86 15.52 -18.25 5.90
N GLU A 87 16.44 -17.90 6.79
CA GLU A 87 16.86 -16.51 7.06
C GLU A 87 17.87 -16.01 6.04
N LEU A 88 18.90 -16.81 5.77
CA LEU A 88 20.01 -16.41 4.90
C LEU A 88 19.62 -16.24 3.43
N ILE A 89 18.60 -16.97 2.95
CA ILE A 89 18.17 -16.85 1.55
C ILE A 89 17.28 -15.64 1.26
N CYS A 90 16.82 -14.93 2.30
CA CYS A 90 16.02 -13.73 2.10
C CYS A 90 16.87 -12.68 1.38
N VAL A 91 16.38 -12.20 0.24
CA VAL A 91 17.10 -11.21 -0.56
C VAL A 91 17.11 -9.87 0.18
N PRO A 92 18.29 -9.25 0.40
CA PRO A 92 18.39 -7.92 0.97
C PRO A 92 18.08 -6.85 -0.08
N TYR A 93 17.27 -5.87 0.30
CA TYR A 93 16.97 -4.69 -0.50
C TYR A 93 17.27 -3.42 0.28
N MET A 94 17.73 -2.38 -0.41
CA MET A 94 17.79 -1.05 0.14
C MET A 94 16.40 -0.40 0.00
N ALA A 95 15.81 -0.02 1.12
CA ALA A 95 14.50 0.62 1.17
C ALA A 95 14.51 1.85 2.09
N LYS A 96 13.54 2.74 1.87
CA LYS A 96 13.28 3.90 2.70
C LYS A 96 12.01 3.69 3.51
N PHE A 97 12.06 4.06 4.78
CA PHE A 97 10.89 4.22 5.63
C PHE A 97 10.38 5.64 5.51
N VAL A 98 9.11 5.80 5.17
CA VAL A 98 8.46 7.11 5.08
C VAL A 98 7.23 7.09 5.98
N VAL A 99 7.07 8.13 6.77
CA VAL A 99 5.98 8.25 7.73
C VAL A 99 5.13 9.45 7.35
N PHE A 100 3.86 9.18 7.14
CA PHE A 100 2.83 10.16 6.86
C PHE A 100 1.91 10.28 8.07
N ALA A 101 1.54 11.50 8.43
CA ALA A 101 0.60 11.77 9.52
C ALA A 101 -0.56 12.64 9.04
N LYS A 102 -1.74 12.40 9.62
CA LYS A 102 -2.91 13.24 9.46
C LYS A 102 -3.59 13.38 10.81
N MET A 103 -3.83 14.62 11.21
CA MET A 103 -4.60 14.92 12.41
C MET A 103 -6.08 14.88 12.04
N ASN A 104 -6.82 13.91 12.56
CA ASN A 104 -8.26 13.76 12.28
C ASN A 104 -9.11 14.49 13.33
N ASP A 105 -8.61 14.54 14.57
CA ASP A 105 -9.24 15.13 15.75
C ASP A 105 -8.11 15.68 16.67
N PRO A 106 -8.34 16.67 17.56
CA PRO A 106 -7.30 17.20 18.44
C PRO A 106 -6.67 16.15 19.37
N VAL A 107 -7.36 15.03 19.61
CA VAL A 107 -6.92 13.97 20.52
C VAL A 107 -6.24 12.81 19.77
N GLU A 108 -6.70 12.49 18.56
CA GLU A 108 -6.24 11.34 17.79
C GLU A 108 -5.74 11.71 16.38
N SER A 109 -4.59 11.14 16.04
CA SER A 109 -3.96 11.30 14.72
C SER A 109 -3.75 9.96 14.05
N SER A 110 -3.96 9.91 12.74
CA SER A 110 -3.63 8.75 11.91
C SER A 110 -2.20 8.83 11.42
N LEU A 111 -1.48 7.73 11.52
CA LEU A 111 -0.16 7.52 10.94
C LEU A 111 -0.23 6.43 9.86
N ARG A 112 0.60 6.60 8.83
CA ARG A 112 0.85 5.59 7.80
C ARG A 112 2.35 5.47 7.60
N CYS A 113 2.87 4.30 7.91
CA CYS A 113 4.27 3.98 7.64
C CYS A 113 4.37 3.22 6.32
N PHE A 114 5.34 3.59 5.50
CA PHE A 114 5.69 2.92 4.26
C PHE A 114 7.10 2.38 4.33
N CYS A 115 7.33 1.24 3.68
CA CYS A 115 8.67 0.74 3.37
C CYS A 115 8.75 0.52 1.85
N MET A 116 9.55 1.34 1.16
CA MET A 116 9.56 1.37 -0.31
C MET A 116 10.98 1.27 -0.87
N THR A 117 11.10 0.58 -2.00
CA THR A 117 12.35 0.37 -2.75
C THR A 117 12.56 1.38 -3.87
N ASP A 118 11.53 2.17 -4.20
CA ASP A 118 11.58 3.22 -5.24
C ASP A 118 11.52 4.61 -4.59
N ASP A 119 12.12 5.59 -5.26
CA ASP A 119 12.20 6.99 -4.84
C ASP A 119 10.96 7.81 -5.15
N LYS A 120 9.98 7.23 -5.86
CA LYS A 120 8.77 7.94 -6.30
C LYS A 120 7.70 8.02 -5.20
N VAL A 121 8.06 8.63 -4.08
CA VAL A 121 7.14 8.86 -2.95
C VAL A 121 5.97 9.74 -3.38
N ASP A 122 6.19 10.61 -4.38
CA ASP A 122 5.16 11.48 -4.98
C ASP A 122 4.01 10.71 -5.66
N LYS A 123 4.09 9.38 -5.76
CA LYS A 123 3.03 8.52 -6.30
C LYS A 123 2.12 7.93 -5.24
N THR A 124 2.43 8.06 -3.95
CA THR A 124 1.57 7.52 -2.91
C THR A 124 0.37 8.46 -2.71
N LEU A 125 -0.84 7.92 -2.53
CA LEU A 125 -2.10 8.69 -2.50
C LEU A 125 -2.23 9.58 -1.24
N GLU A 126 -1.25 9.55 -0.34
CA GLU A 126 -1.24 10.18 0.99
C GLU A 126 -1.43 11.68 0.92
N GLN A 127 -0.73 12.36 0.01
CA GLN A 127 -0.88 13.79 -0.18
C GLN A 127 -2.30 14.15 -0.67
N GLN A 128 -2.95 13.24 -1.42
CA GLN A 128 -4.34 13.42 -1.87
C GLN A 128 -5.35 13.16 -0.73
N GLU A 129 -4.98 12.33 0.24
CA GLU A 129 -5.77 12.05 1.45
C GLU A 129 -5.52 13.06 2.59
N ASN A 130 -4.80 14.16 2.32
CA ASN A 130 -4.38 15.18 3.28
C ASN A 130 -3.46 14.66 4.40
N PHE A 131 -2.65 13.64 4.10
CA PHE A 131 -1.55 13.26 4.96
C PHE A 131 -0.31 14.09 4.60
N GLU A 132 0.44 14.47 5.63
CA GLU A 132 1.70 15.21 5.52
C GLU A 132 2.86 14.27 5.85
N GLU A 133 3.93 14.33 5.07
CA GLU A 133 5.15 13.59 5.36
C GLU A 133 5.83 14.20 6.59
N VAL A 134 5.96 13.41 7.66
CA VAL A 134 6.54 13.87 8.94
C VAL A 134 7.91 13.28 9.23
N ALA A 135 8.31 12.21 8.54
CA ALA A 135 9.66 11.67 8.61
C ALA A 135 9.99 10.78 7.42
N ARG A 136 11.30 10.69 7.15
CA ARG A 136 11.88 9.86 6.10
C ARG A 136 13.25 9.35 6.53
N SER A 137 13.51 8.07 6.31
CA SER A 137 14.84 7.48 6.54
C SER A 137 15.76 7.65 5.34
N LYS A 138 17.07 7.45 5.59
CA LYS A 138 18.02 7.08 4.54
C LYS A 138 17.69 5.69 3.97
N ASP A 139 18.45 5.25 2.97
CA ASP A 139 18.41 3.87 2.50
C ASP A 139 18.89 2.91 3.59
N ILE A 140 18.06 1.91 3.90
CA ILE A 140 18.31 0.91 4.93
C ILE A 140 18.06 -0.48 4.36
N GLU A 141 18.92 -1.42 4.70
CA GLU A 141 18.77 -2.82 4.31
C GLU A 141 17.57 -3.47 5.01
N VAL A 142 16.66 -4.02 4.22
CA VAL A 142 15.50 -4.79 4.64
C VAL A 142 15.44 -6.11 3.89
N LEU A 143 14.94 -7.16 4.53
CA LEU A 143 14.86 -8.50 3.95
C LEU A 143 13.48 -8.75 3.36
N GLU A 144 13.43 -9.21 2.11
CA GLU A 144 12.17 -9.53 1.43
C GLU A 144 11.39 -10.65 2.15
N GLY A 145 10.08 -10.44 2.32
CA GLY A 145 9.16 -11.38 2.96
C GLY A 145 9.26 -11.41 4.48
N ARG A 146 10.11 -10.59 5.10
CA ARG A 146 10.27 -10.54 6.56
C ARG A 146 9.40 -9.47 7.21
N PRO A 147 8.81 -9.76 8.38
CA PRO A 147 8.07 -8.77 9.15
C PRO A 147 9.04 -7.73 9.75
N ILE A 148 8.58 -6.49 9.79
CA ILE A 148 9.24 -5.36 10.42
C ILE A 148 8.28 -4.86 11.50
N TYR A 149 8.70 -4.98 12.76
CA TYR A 149 7.88 -4.57 13.89
C TYR A 149 8.08 -3.09 14.16
N VAL A 150 7.01 -2.39 14.56
CA VAL A 150 7.05 -0.96 14.81
C VAL A 150 6.63 -0.65 16.23
N ASP A 151 7.48 0.09 16.94
CA ASP A 151 7.18 0.64 18.25
C ASP A 151 7.09 2.16 18.19
N CYS A 152 6.27 2.74 19.07
CA CYS A 152 6.10 4.18 19.19
C CYS A 152 6.38 4.64 20.64
N TYR A 153 7.30 5.60 20.77
CA TYR A 153 7.79 6.17 22.02
C TYR A 153 7.65 7.69 22.06
N GLY A 154 7.83 8.29 23.24
CA GLY A 154 7.73 9.74 23.45
C GLY A 154 6.32 10.17 23.83
N ASN A 155 5.92 11.36 23.39
CA ASN A 155 4.60 11.94 23.70
C ASN A 155 3.47 11.33 22.85
N LEU A 156 3.77 10.38 21.96
CA LEU A 156 2.79 9.65 21.16
C LEU A 156 2.59 8.22 21.72
N ALA A 157 1.34 7.78 21.78
CA ALA A 157 0.97 6.42 22.16
C ALA A 157 0.13 5.77 21.06
N PRO A 158 0.54 4.60 20.53
CA PRO A 158 -0.24 3.91 19.50
C PRO A 158 -1.53 3.34 20.12
N LEU A 159 -2.63 3.46 19.38
CA LEU A 159 -3.93 2.92 19.74
C LEU A 159 -4.05 1.49 19.20
N THR A 160 -3.46 0.53 19.92
CA THR A 160 -3.56 -0.90 19.60
C THR A 160 -4.41 -1.64 20.63
N LYS A 161 -4.97 -2.78 20.23
CA LYS A 161 -5.62 -3.72 21.17
C LYS A 161 -4.57 -4.26 22.14
N ALA A 162 -4.97 -4.60 23.36
CA ALA A 162 -4.06 -5.12 24.38
C ALA A 162 -3.24 -6.31 23.84
N GLY A 163 -1.91 -6.20 23.86
CA GLY A 163 -0.98 -7.23 23.39
C GLY A 163 -0.69 -7.25 21.89
N GLN A 164 -1.32 -6.38 21.08
CA GLN A 164 -1.08 -6.32 19.64
C GLN A 164 0.12 -5.41 19.31
N GLN A 165 1.13 -5.97 18.63
CA GLN A 165 2.26 -5.21 18.08
C GLN A 165 1.96 -4.76 16.65
N LEU A 166 2.48 -3.59 16.27
CA LEU A 166 2.39 -3.09 14.90
C LEU A 166 3.41 -3.83 14.03
N VAL A 167 2.97 -4.35 12.88
CA VAL A 167 3.81 -5.15 11.98
C VAL A 167 3.62 -4.68 10.54
N LEU A 168 4.72 -4.35 9.87
CA LEU A 168 4.80 -4.04 8.46
C LEU A 168 5.53 -5.18 7.75
N ASN A 169 4.93 -5.79 6.75
CA ASN A 169 5.59 -6.82 5.94
C ASN A 169 6.20 -6.17 4.71
N PHE A 170 7.48 -6.45 4.43
CA PHE A 170 8.17 -5.89 3.29
C PHE A 170 8.24 -6.87 2.11
N TYR A 171 7.79 -6.42 0.94
CA TYR A 171 7.95 -7.07 -0.36
C TYR A 171 8.51 -6.04 -1.34
N ALA A 172 9.57 -6.43 -2.07
CA ALA A 172 10.20 -5.53 -3.02
C ALA A 172 9.22 -5.15 -4.14
N PHE A 173 9.33 -3.90 -4.62
CA PHE A 173 8.51 -3.35 -5.71
C PHE A 173 6.99 -3.40 -5.50
N LYS A 174 6.54 -3.54 -4.24
CA LYS A 174 5.14 -3.44 -3.82
C LYS A 174 4.95 -2.28 -2.84
N GLU A 175 3.70 -1.85 -2.70
CA GLU A 175 3.32 -0.91 -1.65
C GLU A 175 3.25 -1.64 -0.30
N ASN A 176 4.25 -1.41 0.56
CA ASN A 176 4.26 -1.95 1.92
C ASN A 176 3.78 -0.85 2.88
N ARG A 177 2.53 -0.94 3.31
CA ARG A 177 1.84 0.11 4.07
C ARG A 177 1.32 -0.42 5.41
N LEU A 178 1.56 0.34 6.47
CA LEU A 178 1.07 0.08 7.83
C LEU A 178 0.32 1.31 8.37
N PRO A 179 -1.03 1.29 8.36
CA PRO A 179 -1.85 2.32 8.99
C PRO A 179 -2.08 2.02 10.48
N PHE A 180 -2.03 3.04 11.34
CA PHE A 180 -2.43 2.96 12.74
C PHE A 180 -2.74 4.34 13.30
N CYS A 181 -3.46 4.41 14.41
CA CYS A 181 -3.75 5.67 15.10
C CYS A 181 -2.82 5.86 16.31
N VAL A 182 -2.53 7.12 16.64
CA VAL A 182 -1.83 7.53 17.85
C VAL A 182 -2.63 8.59 18.59
N LYS A 183 -2.50 8.60 19.91
CA LYS A 183 -2.94 9.70 20.77
C LYS A 183 -1.74 10.43 21.37
N VAL A 184 -1.91 11.71 21.63
CA VAL A 184 -0.95 12.51 22.41
C VAL A 184 -1.12 12.17 23.89
N ARG A 185 -0.02 11.90 24.60
CA ARG A 185 -0.06 11.54 26.04
C ARG A 185 -0.24 12.76 26.93
N ASP A 186 0.49 13.82 26.62
CA ASP A 186 0.47 15.10 27.31
C ASP A 186 0.18 16.22 26.28
N PRO A 187 -1.07 16.73 26.21
CA PRO A 187 -1.45 17.80 25.29
C PRO A 187 -0.76 19.14 25.55
N SER A 188 -0.12 19.32 26.71
CA SER A 188 0.63 20.55 27.03
C SER A 188 2.02 20.59 26.40
N GLN A 189 2.51 19.46 25.90
CA GLN A 189 3.79 19.33 25.22
C GLN A 189 3.61 19.20 23.72
N GLU A 190 4.69 19.46 22.96
CA GLU A 190 4.70 19.28 21.51
C GLU A 190 4.28 17.85 21.16
N PRO A 191 3.43 17.65 20.12
CA PRO A 191 2.95 16.33 19.73
C PRO A 191 4.02 15.56 18.93
N CYS A 192 5.16 15.33 19.56
CA CYS A 192 6.31 14.65 18.99
C CYS A 192 6.54 13.25 19.58
N GLY A 193 7.10 12.36 18.78
CA GLY A 193 7.37 10.99 19.16
C GLY A 193 8.49 10.36 18.35
N ARG A 194 8.79 9.10 18.64
CA ARG A 194 9.78 8.31 17.94
C ARG A 194 9.20 6.98 17.52
N LEU A 195 9.30 6.68 16.23
CA LEU A 195 9.00 5.36 15.68
C LEU A 195 10.29 4.56 15.54
N THR A 196 10.28 3.33 16.06
CA THR A 196 11.40 2.39 15.99
C THR A 196 10.98 1.17 15.21
N PHE A 197 11.71 0.86 14.14
CA PHE A 197 11.50 -0.31 13.28
C PHE A 197 12.47 -1.42 13.70
N LEU A 198 11.96 -2.63 13.96
CA LEU A 198 12.69 -3.76 14.55
C LEU A 198 12.58 -5.00 13.65
N LYS A 199 13.62 -5.83 13.61
CA LYS A 199 13.61 -7.11 12.87
C LYS A 199 12.81 -8.20 13.59
N GLU A 200 12.65 -8.06 14.90
CA GLU A 200 12.06 -9.08 15.77
C GLU A 200 10.92 -8.48 16.61
N CYS A 201 10.03 -9.36 17.04
CA CYS A 201 8.97 -9.04 18.00
C CYS A 201 9.59 -8.58 19.33
N ARG A 202 8.86 -7.75 20.09
CA ARG A 202 9.31 -7.33 21.43
C ARG A 202 9.58 -8.57 22.30
N PRO A 203 10.77 -8.69 22.90
CA PRO A 203 11.03 -9.79 23.82
C PRO A 203 10.30 -9.53 25.14
N THR A 204 9.71 -10.57 25.72
CA THR A 204 9.19 -10.57 27.10
C THR A 204 10.31 -10.42 28.14
N LYS A 205 11.59 -10.44 27.73
CA LYS A 205 12.77 -10.36 28.59
C LYS A 205 13.89 -9.51 27.98
N GLY A 206 13.92 -8.21 28.33
CA GLY A 206 15.09 -7.35 28.59
C GLY A 206 16.32 -7.28 27.67
N LEU A 207 16.43 -8.04 26.58
CA LEU A 207 17.59 -7.98 25.69
C LEU A 207 17.47 -6.77 24.74
N PRO A 208 18.53 -5.94 24.62
CA PRO A 208 18.52 -4.81 23.70
C PRO A 208 18.51 -5.30 22.25
N GLN A 209 17.43 -5.01 21.52
CA GLN A 209 17.35 -5.27 20.08
C GLN A 209 17.95 -4.11 19.29
N THR A 210 18.68 -4.45 18.22
CA THR A 210 19.18 -3.45 17.29
C THR A 210 18.04 -3.02 16.37
N ALA A 211 17.70 -1.73 16.43
CA ALA A 211 16.72 -1.15 15.53
C ALA A 211 17.23 -1.14 14.09
N VAL A 212 16.34 -1.50 13.16
CA VAL A 212 16.54 -1.30 11.72
C VAL A 212 16.62 0.20 11.42
N CYS A 213 15.68 0.96 11.99
CA CYS A 213 15.58 2.40 11.80
C CYS A 213 14.91 3.05 13.02
N ASN A 214 15.31 4.29 13.31
CA ASN A 214 14.61 5.16 14.25
C ASN A 214 14.24 6.47 13.52
N LEU A 215 12.98 6.85 13.57
CA LEU A 215 12.47 8.09 13.00
C LEU A 215 11.81 8.92 14.10
N ASN A 216 12.30 10.14 14.30
CA ASN A 216 11.59 11.12 15.10
C ASN A 216 10.49 11.74 14.23
N ILE A 217 9.29 11.89 14.79
CA ILE A 217 8.12 12.45 14.11
C ILE A 217 7.54 13.56 14.96
N THR A 218 7.01 14.59 14.30
CA THR A 218 6.18 15.62 14.91
C THR A 218 4.88 15.66 14.14
N LEU A 219 3.74 15.55 14.85
CA LEU A 219 2.44 15.60 14.19
C LEU A 219 2.18 17.00 13.60
N PRO A 220 1.57 17.10 12.42
CA PRO A 220 1.26 18.39 11.80
C PRO A 220 0.23 19.16 12.65
N ALA A 221 0.25 20.49 12.57
CA ALA A 221 -0.71 21.31 13.32
C ALA A 221 -2.15 21.04 12.86
N VAL A 222 -3.12 21.13 13.79
CA VAL A 222 -4.54 21.19 13.42
C VAL A 222 -4.70 22.36 12.48
N LYS A 223 -5.12 22.11 11.23
CA LYS A 223 -5.64 23.17 10.36
C LYS A 223 -6.95 23.63 10.98
N LYS A 224 -6.86 24.59 11.90
CA LYS A 224 -8.02 25.38 12.31
C LYS A 224 -8.45 26.10 11.04
N GLU A 225 -9.64 25.79 10.53
CA GLU A 225 -10.39 26.75 9.72
C GLU A 225 -10.62 27.94 10.66
N SER A 226 -9.68 28.88 10.64
CA SER A 226 -9.71 30.05 11.51
C SER A 226 -10.89 30.91 11.07
N GLU A 227 -11.90 30.93 11.93
CA GLU A 227 -12.86 32.00 12.13
C GLU A 227 -12.28 33.36 11.72
N SER A 228 -12.79 33.90 10.61
CA SER A 228 -12.80 35.35 10.37
C SER A 228 -14.24 35.80 10.49
N ASP A 229 -14.46 36.66 11.47
CA ASP A 229 -15.73 37.14 12.00
C ASP A 229 -16.68 37.79 11.00
N ALA A 230 -17.96 37.67 11.38
CA ALA A 230 -19.09 38.59 11.22
C ALA A 230 -19.91 38.61 9.90
N GLU A 231 -21.14 38.11 10.09
CA GLU A 231 -22.43 38.50 9.50
C GLU A 231 -23.09 37.57 8.44
N ASP A 232 -24.22 37.01 8.92
CA ASP A 232 -25.45 36.58 8.25
C ASP A 232 -25.74 35.05 8.06
N GLU A 233 -26.50 34.52 9.04
CA GLU A 233 -27.62 33.56 8.96
C GLU A 233 -27.71 32.75 7.65
N THR A 234 -27.57 31.42 7.57
CA THR A 234 -28.34 30.36 8.25
C THR A 234 -27.95 28.99 7.65
N GLU A 235 -27.83 27.98 8.52
CA GLU A 235 -27.90 26.53 8.26
C GLU A 235 -26.92 25.85 7.26
N LYS A 236 -25.95 25.09 7.82
CA LYS A 236 -25.43 23.86 7.19
C LYS A 236 -26.46 22.72 7.40
N PRO A 237 -26.47 21.68 6.54
CA PRO A 237 -25.69 20.51 6.92
C PRO A 237 -24.78 19.98 5.82
N ASP A 238 -23.57 19.64 6.24
CA ASP A 238 -22.61 18.76 5.57
C ASP A 238 -23.27 17.51 4.98
N ARG A 239 -23.07 17.28 3.68
CA ARG A 239 -23.26 15.97 3.04
C ARG A 239 -21.98 15.51 2.37
N ARG A 240 -21.27 14.61 3.08
CA ARG A 240 -20.35 13.57 2.59
C ARG A 240 -19.86 13.77 1.14
N HIS A 241 -18.72 14.43 0.97
CA HIS A 241 -18.04 14.45 -0.32
C HIS A 241 -17.11 13.23 -0.45
N THR A 242 -17.56 12.21 -1.18
CA THR A 242 -16.77 11.02 -1.55
C THR A 242 -15.60 11.41 -2.46
N PHE A 243 -14.45 10.75 -2.32
CA PHE A 243 -13.14 11.04 -2.95
C PHE A 243 -13.14 11.31 -4.47
N ALA A 244 -14.14 10.81 -5.19
CA ALA A 244 -14.33 11.12 -6.60
C ALA A 244 -14.49 12.61 -6.90
N SER A 245 -15.06 13.38 -5.96
CA SER A 245 -15.31 14.81 -6.14
C SER A 245 -14.04 15.65 -6.21
N LEU A 246 -12.95 15.25 -5.53
CA LEU A 246 -11.69 16.01 -5.48
C LEU A 246 -10.80 15.76 -6.71
N ALA A 247 -10.75 14.51 -7.20
CA ALA A 247 -10.07 14.18 -8.45
C ALA A 247 -10.77 14.83 -9.65
N LEU A 248 -12.11 14.91 -9.61
CA LEU A 248 -12.92 15.70 -10.55
C LEU A 248 -12.65 17.20 -10.39
N ARG A 249 -12.64 17.75 -9.18
CA ARG A 249 -12.36 19.18 -8.93
C ARG A 249 -10.98 19.62 -9.41
N LYS A 250 -9.95 18.76 -9.33
CA LYS A 250 -8.63 19.05 -9.92
C LYS A 250 -8.62 18.92 -11.45
N ARG A 251 -9.31 17.92 -12.02
CA ARG A 251 -9.49 17.76 -13.49
C ARG A 251 -10.46 18.75 -14.12
N TYR A 252 -11.24 19.48 -13.33
CA TYR A 252 -12.18 20.52 -13.76
C TYR A 252 -11.93 21.84 -13.01
N SER A 253 -10.70 22.07 -12.57
CA SER A 253 -10.30 23.27 -11.79
C SER A 253 -10.60 24.59 -12.50
N TYR A 254 -10.72 24.57 -13.83
CA TYR A 254 -11.21 25.67 -14.66
C TYR A 254 -12.66 26.11 -14.36
N LEU A 255 -13.47 25.29 -13.67
CA LEU A 255 -14.84 25.60 -13.28
C LEU A 255 -14.96 26.12 -11.82
N THR A 256 -13.86 26.31 -11.11
CA THR A 256 -13.87 26.63 -9.66
C THR A 256 -12.99 27.80 -9.23
N GLU A 257 -12.54 28.63 -10.17
CA GLU A 257 -12.10 29.99 -9.83
C GLU A 257 -13.35 30.81 -9.43
N PRO A 258 -13.38 31.53 -8.30
CA PRO A 258 -14.50 32.40 -7.93
C PRO A 258 -14.77 33.53 -8.95
N ALA A 259 -13.84 33.74 -9.90
CA ALA A 259 -14.02 34.64 -11.05
C ALA A 259 -14.76 33.99 -12.23
N GLN A 260 -15.01 32.68 -12.22
CA GLN A 260 -15.67 31.91 -13.28
C GLN A 260 -16.50 30.76 -12.68
N SER A 261 -17.69 31.07 -12.14
CA SER A 261 -18.75 30.07 -11.97
C SER A 261 -19.13 29.45 -13.33
N PRO A 262 -19.63 28.20 -13.43
CA PRO A 262 -20.21 27.69 -14.67
C PRO A 262 -21.40 28.56 -15.06
N GLN A 263 -21.16 29.51 -15.97
CA GLN A 263 -22.14 30.49 -16.44
C GLN A 263 -23.16 29.81 -17.36
N SER A 264 -22.83 28.64 -17.92
CA SER A 264 -23.64 27.97 -18.93
C SER A 264 -24.34 26.69 -18.42
N PRO A 265 -25.57 26.39 -18.91
CA PRO A 265 -26.27 25.13 -18.64
C PRO A 265 -25.47 23.86 -19.01
N CYS A 266 -24.57 23.95 -19.99
CA CYS A 266 -23.73 22.86 -20.46
C CYS A 266 -22.71 22.41 -19.39
N GLU A 267 -22.02 23.35 -18.75
CA GLU A 267 -21.01 23.03 -17.74
C GLU A 267 -21.62 22.39 -16.49
N ARG A 268 -22.84 22.80 -16.12
CA ARG A 268 -23.60 22.18 -15.02
C ARG A 268 -23.95 20.73 -15.34
N THR A 269 -24.31 20.47 -16.60
CA THR A 269 -24.67 19.15 -17.09
C THR A 269 -23.47 18.20 -17.07
N ASP A 270 -22.31 18.64 -17.54
CA ASP A 270 -21.07 17.84 -17.53
C ASP A 270 -20.64 17.47 -16.10
N VAL A 271 -20.74 18.40 -15.15
CA VAL A 271 -20.44 18.15 -13.74
C VAL A 271 -21.38 17.09 -13.16
N ARG A 272 -22.68 17.17 -13.43
CA ARG A 272 -23.66 16.20 -12.92
C ARG A 272 -23.49 14.82 -13.58
N MET A 273 -23.18 14.76 -14.87
CA MET A 273 -22.84 13.50 -15.55
C MET A 273 -21.58 12.84 -14.98
N ALA A 274 -20.58 13.64 -14.60
CA ALA A 274 -19.36 13.11 -13.97
C ALA A 274 -19.63 12.43 -12.62
N ILE A 275 -20.56 12.98 -11.82
CA ILE A 275 -20.99 12.37 -10.56
C ILE A 275 -21.63 11.00 -10.82
N VAL A 276 -22.54 10.90 -11.79
CA VAL A 276 -23.17 9.64 -12.19
C VAL A 276 -22.12 8.64 -12.65
N ALA A 277 -21.22 9.05 -13.53
CA ALA A 277 -20.20 8.19 -14.14
C ALA A 277 -19.28 7.54 -13.10
N ASP A 278 -18.96 8.28 -12.04
CA ASP A 278 -18.11 7.78 -10.97
C ASP A 278 -18.79 6.69 -10.13
N HIS A 279 -20.07 6.87 -9.83
CA HIS A 279 -20.82 5.88 -9.05
C HIS A 279 -21.25 4.68 -9.88
N LEU A 280 -21.24 4.78 -11.21
CA LEU A 280 -21.74 3.73 -12.09
C LEU A 280 -20.88 2.45 -12.05
N GLY A 281 -19.56 2.55 -11.91
CA GLY A 281 -18.67 1.39 -11.78
C GLY A 281 -18.87 0.35 -12.89
N LEU A 282 -18.91 -0.95 -12.55
CA LEU A 282 -19.10 -2.03 -13.54
C LEU A 282 -20.47 -2.02 -14.23
N SER A 283 -21.46 -1.34 -13.65
CA SER A 283 -22.83 -1.24 -14.19
C SER A 283 -22.91 -0.44 -15.49
N TRP A 284 -21.83 0.24 -15.91
CA TRP A 284 -21.84 1.07 -17.12
C TRP A 284 -22.19 0.31 -18.39
N THR A 285 -21.78 -0.95 -18.49
CA THR A 285 -22.11 -1.78 -19.66
C THR A 285 -23.58 -2.20 -19.68
N GLU A 286 -24.19 -2.37 -18.51
CA GLU A 286 -25.61 -2.70 -18.37
C GLU A 286 -26.46 -1.47 -18.67
N LEU A 287 -26.06 -0.31 -18.14
CA LEU A 287 -26.63 0.99 -18.50
C LEU A 287 -26.56 1.22 -20.02
N ALA A 288 -25.41 0.95 -20.65
CA ALA A 288 -25.25 1.14 -22.09
C ALA A 288 -26.22 0.30 -22.92
N ARG A 289 -26.43 -0.98 -22.54
CA ARG A 289 -27.38 -1.86 -23.23
C ARG A 289 -28.81 -1.36 -23.10
N GLU A 290 -29.18 -0.91 -21.91
CA GLU A 290 -30.52 -0.36 -21.66
C GLU A 290 -30.74 1.01 -22.33
N LEU A 291 -29.67 1.78 -22.55
CA LEU A 291 -29.66 2.96 -23.40
C LEU A 291 -29.51 2.62 -24.91
N ASN A 292 -29.71 1.36 -25.31
CA ASN A 292 -29.68 0.89 -26.69
C ASN A 292 -28.35 1.11 -27.43
N PHE A 293 -27.21 1.05 -26.73
CA PHE A 293 -25.91 0.97 -27.39
C PHE A 293 -25.63 -0.46 -27.88
N SER A 294 -25.11 -0.57 -29.09
CA SER A 294 -24.66 -1.85 -29.65
C SER A 294 -23.43 -2.39 -28.92
N VAL A 295 -23.19 -3.69 -29.05
CA VAL A 295 -21.99 -4.34 -28.48
C VAL A 295 -20.70 -3.73 -29.06
N GLU A 296 -20.74 -3.32 -30.33
CA GLU A 296 -19.62 -2.68 -31.02
C GLU A 296 -19.28 -1.31 -30.41
N GLU A 297 -20.28 -0.48 -30.14
CA GLU A 297 -20.09 0.83 -29.51
C GLU A 297 -19.58 0.71 -28.07
N ILE A 298 -20.09 -0.27 -27.31
CA ILE A 298 -19.62 -0.57 -25.96
C ILE A 298 -18.15 -1.00 -25.99
N ASN A 299 -17.77 -1.86 -26.94
CA ASN A 299 -16.38 -2.29 -27.10
C ASN A 299 -15.47 -1.14 -27.52
N PHE A 300 -15.95 -0.24 -28.39
CA PHE A 300 -15.20 0.93 -28.81
C PHE A 300 -14.89 1.85 -27.62
N ILE A 301 -15.90 2.17 -26.78
CA ILE A 301 -15.70 2.98 -25.55
C ILE A 301 -14.67 2.33 -24.62
N ARG A 302 -14.72 1.00 -24.48
CA ARG A 302 -13.80 0.23 -23.64
C ARG A 302 -12.35 0.32 -24.13
N VAL A 303 -12.14 0.23 -25.44
CA VAL A 303 -10.80 0.28 -26.05
C VAL A 303 -10.22 1.69 -25.99
N GLU A 304 -11.02 2.72 -26.25
CA GLU A 304 -10.56 4.12 -26.18
C GLU A 304 -10.23 4.57 -24.75
N ASN A 305 -10.83 3.95 -23.74
CA ASN A 305 -10.66 4.33 -22.33
C ASN A 305 -10.17 3.12 -21.51
N PRO A 306 -8.92 2.65 -21.72
CA PRO A 306 -8.42 1.45 -21.05
C PRO A 306 -8.24 1.68 -19.55
N ASN A 307 -8.51 0.64 -18.75
CA ASN A 307 -8.27 0.59 -17.30
C ASN A 307 -8.99 1.66 -16.45
N SER A 308 -10.02 2.33 -16.96
CA SER A 308 -10.82 3.29 -16.19
C SER A 308 -12.31 3.13 -16.42
N LEU A 309 -13.01 2.55 -15.43
CA LEU A 309 -14.47 2.43 -15.45
C LEU A 309 -15.15 3.81 -15.43
N THR A 310 -14.65 4.75 -14.63
CA THR A 310 -15.18 6.12 -14.58
C THR A 310 -15.09 6.82 -15.95
N ALA A 311 -13.98 6.67 -16.68
CA ALA A 311 -13.85 7.25 -18.01
C ALA A 311 -14.79 6.57 -19.02
N GLN A 312 -14.92 5.24 -18.97
CA GLN A 312 -15.87 4.49 -19.81
C GLN A 312 -17.31 4.94 -19.55
N SER A 313 -17.71 5.07 -18.28
CA SER A 313 -19.02 5.56 -17.87
C SER A 313 -19.30 7.00 -18.32
N PHE A 314 -18.31 7.89 -18.20
CA PHE A 314 -18.47 9.29 -18.61
C PHE A 314 -18.61 9.41 -20.13
N MET A 315 -17.78 8.70 -20.89
CA MET A 315 -17.84 8.67 -22.35
C MET A 315 -19.15 8.06 -22.86
N LEU A 316 -19.68 7.05 -22.17
CA LEU A 316 -21.02 6.53 -22.45
C LEU A 316 -22.08 7.63 -22.32
N LEU A 317 -22.13 8.32 -21.18
CA LEU A 317 -23.13 9.37 -20.93
C LEU A 317 -22.98 10.52 -21.94
N LYS A 318 -21.75 10.90 -22.29
CA LYS A 318 -21.49 11.93 -23.31
C LYS A 318 -22.01 11.52 -24.69
N LYS A 319 -21.74 10.27 -25.10
CA LYS A 319 -22.28 9.73 -26.37
C LYS A 319 -23.80 9.63 -26.35
N TRP A 320 -24.38 9.29 -25.20
CA TRP A 320 -25.83 9.21 -25.04
C TRP A 320 -26.50 10.57 -25.21
N VAL A 321 -25.99 11.60 -24.53
CA VAL A 321 -26.47 12.98 -24.68
C VAL A 321 -26.31 13.48 -26.11
N HIS A 322 -25.18 13.16 -26.76
CA HIS A 322 -24.96 13.51 -28.17
C HIS A 322 -25.99 12.87 -29.10
N ARG A 323 -26.29 11.58 -28.89
CA ARG A 323 -27.16 10.78 -29.75
C ARG A 323 -28.64 11.17 -29.57
N ASP A 324 -29.08 11.35 -28.33
CA ASP A 324 -30.49 11.50 -27.99
C ASP A 324 -30.90 12.98 -27.78
N GLY A 325 -29.93 13.89 -27.67
CA GLY A 325 -30.15 15.34 -27.59
C GLY A 325 -31.15 15.71 -26.48
N LYS A 326 -32.22 16.44 -26.84
CA LYS A 326 -33.27 16.85 -25.90
C LYS A 326 -34.00 15.69 -25.21
N ASN A 327 -33.92 14.47 -25.75
CA ASN A 327 -34.51 13.29 -25.16
C ASN A 327 -33.62 12.66 -24.07
N ALA A 328 -32.36 13.07 -23.95
CA ALA A 328 -31.49 12.69 -22.85
C ALA A 328 -31.85 13.48 -21.58
N THR A 329 -32.93 13.07 -20.91
CA THR A 329 -33.44 13.74 -19.71
C THR A 329 -33.03 13.02 -18.42
N THR A 330 -33.15 13.71 -17.29
CA THR A 330 -32.89 13.14 -15.96
C THR A 330 -33.84 11.99 -15.67
N ASP A 331 -35.09 12.12 -16.08
CA ASP A 331 -36.12 11.09 -15.88
C ASP A 331 -35.81 9.84 -16.71
N ALA A 332 -35.36 10.01 -17.96
CA ALA A 332 -34.95 8.89 -18.81
C ALA A 332 -33.76 8.13 -18.18
N LEU A 333 -32.74 8.85 -17.71
CA LEU A 333 -31.60 8.24 -17.04
C LEU A 333 -32.00 7.58 -15.72
N THR A 334 -32.88 8.20 -14.94
CA THR A 334 -33.39 7.69 -13.67
C THR A 334 -34.19 6.40 -13.87
N ALA A 335 -35.04 6.34 -14.89
CA ALA A 335 -35.81 5.15 -15.22
C ALA A 335 -34.88 3.96 -15.54
N VAL A 336 -33.83 4.20 -16.32
CA VAL A 336 -32.86 3.15 -16.67
C VAL A 336 -32.01 2.75 -15.47
N LEU A 337 -31.50 3.70 -14.68
CA LEU A 337 -30.74 3.43 -13.46
C LEU A 337 -31.57 2.60 -12.46
N THR A 338 -32.85 2.90 -12.34
CA THR A 338 -33.78 2.11 -11.51
C THR A 338 -33.95 0.69 -12.06
N LYS A 339 -34.06 0.54 -13.39
CA LYS A 339 -34.19 -0.76 -14.05
C LYS A 339 -32.97 -1.66 -13.83
N ILE A 340 -31.77 -1.09 -13.78
CA ILE A 340 -30.52 -1.82 -13.46
C ILE A 340 -30.23 -1.88 -11.96
N ASN A 341 -31.23 -1.60 -11.11
CA ASN A 341 -31.14 -1.66 -9.65
C ASN A 341 -30.05 -0.74 -9.03
N ARG A 342 -29.83 0.43 -9.64
CA ARG A 342 -28.89 1.47 -9.19
C ARG A 342 -29.60 2.70 -8.64
N LEU A 343 -30.59 2.48 -7.77
CA LEU A 343 -31.34 3.54 -7.09
C LEU A 343 -30.44 4.41 -6.19
N ASP A 344 -29.32 3.86 -5.72
CA ASP A 344 -28.29 4.57 -4.96
C ASP A 344 -27.68 5.76 -5.71
N ILE A 345 -27.62 5.71 -7.04
CA ILE A 345 -27.17 6.83 -7.88
C ILE A 345 -28.27 7.88 -8.04
N VAL A 346 -29.53 7.43 -8.14
CA VAL A 346 -30.69 8.33 -8.29
C VAL A 346 -30.83 9.20 -7.04
N THR A 347 -30.71 8.61 -5.85
CA THR A 347 -30.82 9.34 -4.57
C THR A 347 -29.64 10.27 -4.29
N LEU A 348 -28.52 10.09 -4.99
CA LEU A 348 -27.35 10.96 -4.90
C LEU A 348 -27.58 12.30 -5.64
N LEU A 349 -28.45 12.32 -6.65
CA LEU A 349 -28.69 13.48 -7.49
C LEU A 349 -29.92 14.22 -6.96
N GLU A 350 -29.72 15.09 -5.96
CA GLU A 350 -30.76 16.02 -5.51
C GLU A 350 -30.95 17.14 -6.55
N GLY A 351 -31.64 16.83 -7.66
CA GLY A 351 -32.06 17.78 -8.71
C GLY A 351 -31.77 17.33 -10.16
N PRO A 352 -32.20 18.11 -11.17
CA PRO A 352 -32.09 17.75 -12.59
C PRO A 352 -30.64 17.66 -13.08
N ILE A 353 -30.27 16.54 -13.70
CA ILE A 353 -28.92 16.25 -14.25
C ILE A 353 -28.62 17.13 -15.47
N PHE A 354 -29.63 17.40 -16.29
CA PHE A 354 -29.48 18.13 -17.55
C PHE A 354 -30.17 19.49 -17.45
N ASP A 355 -29.42 20.55 -17.73
CA ASP A 355 -29.92 21.93 -17.83
C ASP A 355 -29.80 22.37 -19.29
N TYR A 356 -30.94 22.56 -19.97
CA TYR A 356 -30.98 22.87 -21.40
C TYR A 356 -31.12 24.38 -21.69
N GLY A 357 -31.22 25.23 -20.66
CA GLY A 357 -31.39 26.68 -20.80
C GLY A 357 -32.77 27.07 -21.37
N ASP A 358 -33.50 27.94 -20.66
CA ASP A 358 -34.77 28.48 -21.12
C ASP A 358 -34.51 29.71 -22.01
N HIS A 359 -34.26 29.49 -23.30
CA HIS A 359 -34.36 30.53 -24.31
C HIS A 359 -35.22 30.05 -25.48
N SER A 360 -36.36 30.73 -25.61
CA SER A 360 -37.28 30.75 -26.73
C SER A 360 -36.57 30.82 -28.10
N ILE A 361 -36.93 29.86 -28.95
CA ILE A 361 -37.08 29.92 -30.41
C ILE A 361 -36.46 31.16 -31.09
N GLU A 362 -35.32 30.98 -31.76
CA GLU A 362 -35.13 31.26 -33.19
C GLU A 362 -33.69 30.92 -33.61
N ASN A 363 -33.57 30.17 -34.71
CA ASN A 363 -32.36 29.77 -35.41
C ASN A 363 -31.51 28.63 -34.80
N GLY A 364 -31.52 27.52 -35.55
CA GLY A 364 -30.89 26.25 -35.23
C GLY A 364 -29.39 26.33 -34.89
N ASN A 365 -28.99 25.32 -34.11
CA ASN A 365 -27.65 25.02 -33.58
C ASN A 365 -27.32 25.67 -32.24
N VAL A 366 -27.92 25.13 -31.18
CA VAL A 366 -27.23 25.04 -29.88
C VAL A 366 -27.21 23.55 -29.50
N PHE A 367 -26.34 22.80 -30.14
CA PHE A 367 -25.85 21.52 -29.63
C PHE A 367 -24.48 21.83 -29.02
N CYS A 368 -24.42 22.00 -27.70
CA CYS A 368 -23.14 22.00 -26.99
C CYS A 368 -22.85 20.55 -26.57
N VAL A 369 -22.16 19.80 -27.44
CA VAL A 369 -21.53 18.50 -27.10
C VAL A 369 -20.14 18.42 -27.70
#